data_AF-A0A0R2FZW6-F1
#
_entry.id   AF-A0A0R2FZW6-F1
#
_cell.length_a   1.000
_cell.length_b   1.000
_cell.length_c   1.000
_cell.angle_alpha   90.00
_cell.angle_beta   90.00
_cell.angle_gamma   90.00
#
_symmetry.space_group_name_H-M   'P 1'
#
loop_
_entity.id
_entity.type
_entity.pdbx_description
1 polymer ?
#
loop_
_entity_poly.entity_id
_entity_poly.type
_entity_poly.pdbx_seq_one_letter_code
_entity_poly.pdbx_strand_id
1 'polypeptide(L)'
;MKTKQDFLGLAHATVLDESDDKITVKVPNRKEDLTVVIGKDVLDKLSQDDSVLQRMVKNLVSRNSKKITKETLNINKRNYRIFL
;
A
#
# COMPACT_ATOMS: atom_id res chain seq x y z
N MET A 1 16.76 7.83 7.41
CA MET A 1 15.41 8.08 6.87
C MET A 1 15.04 6.85 6.06
N LYS A 2 14.05 6.08 6.53
CA LYS A 2 13.57 4.92 5.77
C LYS A 2 12.56 5.40 4.76
N THR A 3 12.73 4.94 3.54
CA THR A 3 12.17 5.55 2.34
C THR A 3 11.07 4.65 1.77
N LYS A 4 10.22 5.20 0.91
CA LYS A 4 9.34 4.51 -0.07
C LYS A 4 9.81 3.12 -0.51
N GLN A 5 11.12 2.93 -0.69
CA GLN A 5 11.74 1.65 -1.08
C GLN A 5 11.49 0.50 -0.08
N ASP A 6 11.37 0.77 1.22
CA ASP A 6 11.12 -0.24 2.27
C ASP A 6 9.69 -0.79 2.14
N PHE A 7 8.71 0.10 1.92
CA PHE A 7 7.32 -0.29 1.63
C PHE A 7 7.22 -1.15 0.37
N LEU A 8 7.88 -0.73 -0.72
CA LEU A 8 7.88 -1.45 -1.99
C LEU A 8 8.53 -2.83 -1.85
N GLY A 9 9.63 -2.92 -1.10
CA GLY A 9 10.30 -4.18 -0.81
C GLY A 9 9.43 -5.14 0.00
N LEU A 10 8.83 -4.65 1.09
CA LEU A 10 7.97 -5.45 1.97
C LEU A 10 6.70 -5.96 1.29
N ALA A 11 6.07 -5.12 0.48
CA ALA A 11 4.86 -5.47 -0.25
C ALA A 11 5.15 -6.21 -1.57
N HIS A 12 6.43 -6.40 -1.92
CA HIS A 12 6.85 -6.79 -3.28
C HIS A 12 6.16 -5.94 -4.35
N ALA A 13 5.88 -4.67 -4.04
CA ALA A 13 5.02 -3.84 -4.83
C ALA A 13 5.80 -3.14 -5.96
N THR A 14 5.22 -3.14 -7.15
CA THR A 14 5.78 -2.47 -8.32
C THR A 14 5.14 -1.09 -8.44
N VAL A 15 5.93 -0.02 -8.51
CA VAL A 15 5.38 1.32 -8.74
C VAL A 15 4.80 1.39 -10.15
N LEU A 16 3.53 1.77 -10.27
CA LEU A 16 2.85 1.97 -11.56
C LEU A 16 2.84 3.45 -11.95
N ASP A 17 2.63 4.33 -10.98
CA ASP A 17 2.56 5.78 -11.19
C ASP A 17 3.02 6.49 -9.92
N GLU A 18 3.68 7.63 -10.09
CA GLU A 18 4.05 8.50 -8.99
C GLU A 18 3.72 9.95 -9.36
N SER A 19 2.82 10.54 -8.58
CA SER A 19 2.48 11.95 -8.65
C SER A 19 3.06 12.69 -7.44
N ASP A 20 3.00 14.03 -7.47
CA ASP A 20 3.49 14.86 -6.37
C ASP A 20 2.86 14.52 -5.02
N ASP A 21 1.56 14.21 -5.01
CA ASP A 21 0.76 14.00 -3.79
C ASP A 21 0.49 12.52 -3.44
N LYS A 22 0.70 11.61 -4.40
CA LYS A 22 0.29 10.20 -4.30
C LYS A 22 1.18 9.28 -5.10
N ILE A 23 1.30 8.04 -4.66
CA ILE A 23 1.94 6.96 -5.39
C ILE A 23 0.94 5.85 -5.66
N THR A 24 0.96 5.31 -6.87
CA THR A 24 0.21 4.13 -7.26
C THR A 24 1.18 2.96 -7.37
N VAL A 25 0.92 1.91 -6.60
CA VAL A 25 1.72 0.69 -6.60
C VAL A 25 0.84 -0.50 -6.93
N LYS A 26 1.44 -1.52 -7.52
CA LYS A 26 0.84 -2.81 -7.78
C LYS A 26 1.40 -3.81 -6.78
N VAL A 27 0.55 -4.33 -5.92
CA VAL A 27 0.93 -5.34 -4.93
C VAL A 27 0.60 -6.72 -5.51
N PRO A 28 1.59 -7.59 -5.77
CA PRO A 28 1.33 -8.94 -6.24
C PRO A 28 0.62 -9.73 -5.13
N ASN A 29 -0.62 -10.15 -5.38
CA ASN A 29 -1.30 -11.13 -4.53
C ASN A 29 -1.39 -12.47 -5.26
N ARG A 30 -1.45 -13.57 -4.50
CA ARG A 30 -1.36 -14.96 -4.98
C ARG A 30 -2.32 -15.35 -6.12
N LYS A 31 -3.34 -14.54 -6.43
CA LYS A 31 -4.30 -14.81 -7.52
C LYS A 31 -4.75 -13.58 -8.32
N GLU A 32 -4.47 -12.34 -7.88
CA GLU A 32 -5.14 -11.14 -8.41
C GLU A 32 -4.22 -9.90 -8.36
N ASP A 33 -4.45 -8.97 -9.29
CA ASP A 33 -3.71 -7.71 -9.42
C ASP A 33 -4.32 -6.64 -8.49
N LEU A 34 -3.71 -6.42 -7.33
CA LEU A 34 -4.11 -5.36 -6.40
C LEU A 34 -3.38 -4.07 -6.75
N THR A 35 -4.13 -3.02 -7.10
CA THR A 35 -3.58 -1.68 -7.28
C THR A 35 -3.85 -0.87 -6.01
N VAL A 36 -2.82 -0.30 -5.41
CA VAL A 36 -2.92 0.53 -4.21
C VAL A 36 -2.41 1.92 -4.51
N VAL A 37 -3.27 2.91 -4.33
CA VAL A 37 -2.94 4.33 -4.42
C VAL A 37 -2.76 4.85 -3.00
N ILE A 38 -1.60 5.40 -2.66
CA ILE A 38 -1.25 5.86 -1.31
C ILE A 38 -0.83 7.32 -1.39
N GLY A 39 -1.46 8.19 -0.60
CA GLY A 39 -1.01 9.58 -0.47
C GLY A 39 0.38 9.66 0.17
N LYS A 40 1.24 10.58 -0.28
CA LYS A 40 2.59 10.77 0.28
C LYS A 40 2.55 11.10 1.78
N ASP A 41 1.56 11.87 2.25
CA ASP A 41 1.32 12.11 3.68
C ASP A 41 1.17 10.84 4.50
N VAL A 42 0.56 9.80 3.91
CA VAL A 42 0.36 8.51 4.58
C VAL A 42 1.67 7.74 4.59
N LEU A 43 2.40 7.72 3.47
CA LEU A 43 3.73 7.11 3.40
C LEU A 43 4.69 7.73 4.40
N ASP A 44 4.71 9.06 4.52
CA ASP A 44 5.55 9.77 5.47
C ASP A 44 5.22 9.35 6.92
N LYS A 45 3.93 9.33 7.27
CA LYS A 45 3.45 8.85 8.57
C LYS A 45 3.79 7.39 8.84
N LEU A 46 3.63 6.50 7.86
CA LEU A 46 3.91 5.08 8.04
C LEU A 46 5.40 4.78 8.05
N SER A 47 6.22 5.61 7.39
CA SER A 47 7.68 5.48 7.40
C SER A 47 8.30 5.83 8.75
N GLN A 48 7.54 6.45 9.66
CA GLN A 48 7.96 6.64 11.05
C GLN A 48 7.92 5.34 11.87
N ASP A 49 7.14 4.33 11.44
CA ASP A 49 6.93 3.11 12.22
C ASP A 49 6.79 1.86 11.32
N ASP A 50 7.90 1.14 11.13
CA ASP A 50 8.01 -0.07 10.30
C ASP A 50 6.93 -1.11 10.62
N SER A 51 6.62 -1.31 11.91
CA SER A 51 5.66 -2.33 12.34
C SER A 51 4.25 -2.01 11.85
N VAL A 52 3.91 -0.72 11.79
CA VAL A 52 2.61 -0.23 11.31
C VAL A 52 2.52 -0.41 9.80
N LEU A 53 3.59 -0.09 9.07
CA LEU A 53 3.68 -0.28 7.62
C LEU A 53 3.55 -1.75 7.23
N GLN A 54 4.29 -2.64 7.90
CA GLN A 54 4.23 -4.09 7.67
C GLN A 54 2.83 -4.65 7.93
N ARG A 55 2.21 -4.25 9.04
CA ARG A 55 0.85 -4.65 9.40
C ARG A 55 -0.15 -4.19 8.35
N MET A 56 0.02 -2.98 7.84
CA MET A 56 -0.84 -2.42 6.80
C MET A 56 -0.75 -3.19 5.49
N VAL A 57 0.47 -3.44 5.01
CA VAL A 57 0.72 -4.26 3.82
C VAL A 57 0.11 -5.64 3.99
N LYS A 58 0.33 -6.29 5.13
CA LYS A 58 -0.21 -7.61 5.44
C LYS A 58 -1.74 -7.61 5.40
N ASN A 59 -2.38 -6.59 5.96
CA ASN A 59 -3.83 -6.44 5.93
C ASN A 59 -4.35 -6.19 4.52
N LEU A 60 -3.66 -5.39 3.70
CA LEU A 60 -4.03 -5.14 2.30
C LEU A 60 -3.98 -6.43 1.47
N VAL A 61 -2.90 -7.20 1.60
CA VAL A 61 -2.74 -8.50 0.92
C VAL A 61 -3.76 -9.51 1.42
N SER A 62 -4.05 -9.52 2.73
CA SER A 62 -4.98 -10.48 3.34
C SER A 62 -6.46 -10.15 3.12
N ARG A 63 -6.83 -8.87 2.97
CA ARG A 63 -8.23 -8.44 2.79
C ARG A 63 -8.70 -8.54 1.35
N ASN A 64 -7.79 -8.55 0.38
CA ASN A 64 -8.15 -8.70 -1.01
C ASN A 64 -8.84 -10.07 -1.18
N SER A 65 -10.18 -10.04 -1.29
CA SER A 65 -11.03 -11.22 -1.27
C SER A 65 -10.97 -11.91 -2.63
N LYS A 66 -10.90 -13.24 -2.62
CA LYS A 66 -10.78 -14.17 -3.78
C LYS A 66 -11.82 -14.01 -4.91
N LYS A 67 -12.70 -13.00 -4.83
CA LYS A 67 -13.77 -12.71 -5.80
C LYS A 67 -13.50 -11.47 -6.65
N ILE A 68 -12.56 -10.59 -6.28
CA ILE A 68 -12.36 -9.29 -6.95
C ILE A 68 -11.02 -9.29 -7.69
N THR A 69 -11.11 -9.54 -9.00
CA THR A 69 -9.95 -9.74 -9.88
C THR A 69 -9.14 -8.48 -10.17
N LYS A 70 -9.75 -7.31 -9.95
CA LYS A 70 -9.12 -6.00 -10.05
C LYS A 70 -9.71 -5.08 -8.98
N GLU A 71 -8.92 -4.81 -7.95
CA GLU A 71 -9.29 -3.86 -6.89
C GLU A 71 -8.29 -2.72 -6.87
N THR A 72 -8.81 -1.48 -6.81
CA THR A 72 -8.01 -0.27 -6.62
C THR A 72 -8.31 0.29 -5.23
N LEU A 73 -7.36 0.16 -4.32
CA LEU A 73 -7.48 0.70 -2.96
C LEU A 73 -6.88 2.10 -2.90
N ASN A 74 -7.71 3.10 -2.59
CA ASN A 74 -7.24 4.47 -2.37
C ASN A 74 -7.05 4.73 -0.88
N ILE A 75 -5.81 4.95 -0.47
CA ILE A 75 -5.37 5.12 0.90
C ILE A 75 -4.91 6.56 1.10
N ASN A 76 -5.61 7.26 1.99
CA ASN A 76 -5.35 8.64 2.38
C ASN A 76 -5.34 8.77 3.91
N LYS A 77 -4.95 9.95 4.39
CA LYS A 77 -4.84 10.25 5.83
C LYS A 77 -6.14 10.04 6.62
N ARG A 78 -7.31 9.99 5.97
CA ARG A 78 -8.61 9.79 6.63
C ARG A 78 -8.94 8.31 6.79
N ASN A 79 -8.54 7.46 5.84
CA ASN A 79 -8.95 6.05 5.81
C ASN A 79 -7.81 5.06 6.07
N TYR A 80 -6.54 5.49 6.14
CA TYR A 80 -5.40 4.59 6.34
C TYR A 80 -5.53 3.70 7.59
N ARG A 81 -6.20 4.21 8.65
CA ARG A 81 -6.46 3.47 9.90
C ARG A 81 -7.33 2.22 9.72
N ILE A 82 -8.12 2.14 8.64
CA ILE A 82 -8.95 0.96 8.33
C ILE A 82 -8.07 -0.24 7.93
N PHE A 83 -6.85 0.04 7.47
CA PHE A 83 -5.90 -0.94 6.98
C PHE A 83 -4.80 -1.26 8.02
N LEU A 84 -4.77 -0.59 9.18
CA LEU A 84 -3.93 -0.95 10.34
C LEU A 84 -4.60 -2.03 11.18
#